data_AF-A0A822EL71-F1
#
_entry.id   AF-A0A822EL71-F1
#
_cell.length_a   1.000
_cell.length_b   1.000
_cell.length_c   1.000
_cell.angle_alpha   90.00
_cell.angle_beta   90.00
_cell.angle_gamma   90.00
#
_symmetry.space_group_name_H-M   'P 1'
#
loop_
_entity.id
_entity.type
_entity.pdbx_description
1 polymer ?
#
loop_
_entity_poly.entity_id
_entity_poly.type
_entity_poly.pdbx_seq_one_letter_code
_entity_poly.pdbx_strand_id
1 'polypeptide(L)'
;LDLICVADRENGRIVCFDDGNDDDETNEYDQGQVKAIIDHPLMRTVYAIHYDSNKHRLYAVSGKNEKNRALGFTYSVHPESFGQLIATWEPNDKFGEPHDLTLSVNGRSLFVGEIHPNRIDSFDVLN
;
A
#
# COMPACT_ATOMS: atom_id res chain seq x y z
N LEU A 1 10.47 -13.45 -6.29
CA LEU A 1 9.91 -13.05 -4.98
C LEU A 1 8.44 -12.82 -5.22
N ASP A 2 7.72 -13.92 -5.17
CA ASP A 2 6.28 -13.88 -5.08
C ASP A 2 5.92 -13.62 -3.62
N LEU A 3 5.23 -12.49 -3.39
CA LEU A 3 5.01 -11.95 -2.05
C LEU A 3 3.53 -11.67 -1.84
N ILE A 4 3.06 -12.01 -0.64
CA ILE A 4 1.78 -11.52 -0.12
C ILE A 4 2.07 -10.39 0.87
N CYS A 5 1.68 -9.18 0.51
CA CYS A 5 1.77 -8.03 1.41
C CYS A 5 0.40 -7.77 2.07
N VAL A 6 0.41 -7.40 3.36
CA VAL A 6 -0.80 -7.10 4.13
C VAL A 6 -0.66 -5.76 4.85
N ALA A 7 -1.78 -5.04 4.97
CA ALA A 7 -1.89 -3.87 5.82
C ALA A 7 -1.93 -4.31 7.30
N ASP A 8 -0.88 -4.02 8.06
CA ASP A 8 -0.81 -4.25 9.50
C ASP A 8 -1.28 -2.98 10.22
N ARG A 9 -2.62 -2.82 10.24
CA ARG A 9 -3.33 -1.59 10.61
C ARG A 9 -2.88 -1.05 11.97
N GLU A 10 -2.89 -1.88 13.00
CA GLU A 10 -2.63 -1.49 14.39
C GLU A 10 -1.15 -1.13 14.61
N ASN A 11 -0.24 -1.64 13.79
CA ASN A 11 1.19 -1.33 13.86
C ASN A 11 1.62 -0.25 12.86
N GLY A 12 0.73 0.20 11.97
CA GLY A 12 1.00 1.29 11.04
C GLY A 12 2.03 0.96 9.97
N ARG A 13 2.08 -0.29 9.53
CA ARG A 13 3.08 -0.79 8.58
C ARG A 13 2.43 -1.74 7.57
N ILE A 14 3.20 -2.09 6.55
CA ILE A 14 2.87 -3.15 5.61
C ILE A 14 3.87 -4.27 5.83
N VAL A 15 3.38 -5.50 5.95
CA VAL A 15 4.22 -6.68 6.14
C VAL A 15 4.09 -7.55 4.91
N CYS A 16 5.21 -7.91 4.29
CA CYS A 16 5.24 -8.78 3.12
C CYS A 16 5.84 -10.13 3.51
N PHE A 17 5.11 -11.18 3.17
CA PHE A 17 5.45 -12.57 3.43
C PHE A 17 5.82 -13.28 2.14
N ASP A 18 6.67 -14.31 2.25
CA ASP A 18 6.83 -15.32 1.22
C ASP A 18 5.48 -15.97 0.91
N ASP A 19 5.07 -15.99 -0.35
CA ASP A 19 3.83 -16.66 -0.74
C ASP A 19 3.98 -18.18 -0.91
N GLY A 20 5.22 -18.68 -0.87
CA GLY A 20 5.55 -20.10 -0.96
C GLY A 20 5.47 -20.71 -2.36
N ASN A 21 5.30 -19.89 -3.41
CA ASN A 21 5.19 -20.34 -4.79
C ASN A 21 6.49 -20.19 -5.59
N ASP A 22 7.61 -19.79 -4.98
CA ASP A 22 8.89 -19.75 -5.68
C ASP A 22 9.24 -21.18 -6.17
N ASP A 23 9.27 -21.38 -7.51
CA ASP A 23 9.54 -22.64 -8.24
C ASP A 23 10.91 -23.29 -7.90
N ASP A 24 11.77 -22.60 -7.15
CA ASP A 24 13.12 -23.01 -6.78
C ASP A 24 13.14 -23.67 -5.40
N GLU A 25 12.80 -24.97 -5.31
CA GLU A 25 13.01 -25.87 -4.15
C GLU A 25 12.95 -25.18 -2.76
N THR A 26 12.04 -24.22 -2.58
CA THR A 26 12.01 -23.45 -1.34
C THR A 26 11.51 -24.39 -0.27
N ASN A 27 12.32 -24.55 0.77
CA ASN A 27 12.01 -25.39 1.90
C ASN A 27 10.62 -24.99 2.42
N GLU A 28 9.71 -25.94 2.62
CA GLU A 28 8.36 -25.73 3.16
C GLU A 28 8.34 -24.81 4.41
N TYR A 29 9.47 -24.71 5.10
CA TYR A 29 9.73 -23.83 6.25
C TYR A 29 9.74 -22.32 5.95
N ASP A 30 9.96 -21.90 4.71
CA ASP A 30 10.05 -20.48 4.33
C ASP A 30 8.70 -19.87 3.95
N GLN A 31 7.67 -20.69 3.72
CA GLN A 31 6.32 -20.24 3.41
C GLN A 31 5.73 -19.42 4.56
N GLY A 32 5.18 -18.24 4.25
CA GLY A 32 4.60 -17.36 5.26
C GLY A 32 5.61 -16.69 6.18
N GLN A 33 6.93 -16.80 5.91
CA GLN A 33 7.93 -16.04 6.63
C GLN A 33 7.90 -14.56 6.22
N VAL A 34 8.10 -13.66 7.17
CA VAL A 34 8.23 -12.22 6.89
C VAL A 34 9.50 -11.98 6.07
N LYS A 35 9.34 -11.45 4.86
CA LYS A 35 10.46 -11.08 3.97
C LYS A 35 10.76 -9.60 4.01
N ALA A 36 9.75 -8.76 4.23
CA ALA A 36 9.94 -7.32 4.31
C ALA A 36 8.90 -6.63 5.19
N ILE A 37 9.30 -5.48 5.72
CA ILE A 37 8.42 -4.53 6.42
C ILE A 37 8.60 -3.18 5.75
N ILE A 38 7.49 -2.57 5.34
CA ILE A 38 7.44 -1.21 4.81
C ILE A 38 6.73 -0.35 5.85
N ASP A 39 7.43 0.66 6.37
CA ASP A 39 6.89 1.60 7.33
C ASP A 39 7.25 3.05 6.96
N HIS A 40 6.57 4.00 7.61
CA HIS A 40 6.91 5.41 7.52
C HIS A 40 6.35 6.16 8.73
N PRO A 41 7.04 7.18 9.29
CA PRO A 41 6.57 7.87 10.50
C PRO A 41 5.17 8.50 10.38
N LEU A 42 4.75 8.86 9.17
CA LEU A 42 3.42 9.40 8.88
C LEU A 42 2.35 8.32 8.63
N MET A 43 2.74 7.08 8.35
CA MET A 43 1.84 5.95 8.15
C MET A 43 1.61 5.28 9.51
N ARG A 44 0.36 5.27 10.00
CA ARG A 44 0.05 4.80 11.37
C ARG A 44 -1.14 3.88 11.49
N THR A 45 -2.13 4.05 10.63
CA THR A 45 -3.31 3.20 10.61
C THR A 45 -3.59 2.88 9.16
N VAL A 46 -2.94 1.84 8.64
CA VAL A 46 -3.06 1.43 7.22
C VAL A 46 -4.37 0.69 7.05
N TYR A 47 -5.26 1.16 6.19
CA TYR A 47 -6.55 0.52 5.97
C TYR A 47 -6.55 -0.42 4.78
N ALA A 48 -5.90 -0.01 3.69
CA ALA A 48 -5.86 -0.77 2.46
C ALA A 48 -4.55 -0.52 1.71
N ILE A 49 -4.21 -1.49 0.88
CA ILE A 49 -3.08 -1.47 -0.05
C ILE A 49 -3.49 -2.03 -1.40
N HIS A 50 -2.81 -1.62 -2.47
CA HIS A 50 -3.04 -2.12 -3.82
C HIS A 50 -1.73 -2.16 -4.62
N TYR A 51 -1.48 -3.25 -5.34
CA TYR A 51 -0.27 -3.44 -6.13
C TYR A 51 -0.49 -3.13 -7.62
N ASP A 52 0.39 -2.32 -8.21
CA ASP A 52 0.51 -2.13 -9.67
C ASP A 52 1.72 -2.90 -10.20
N SER A 53 1.45 -4.03 -10.84
CA SER A 53 2.48 -4.87 -11.46
C SER A 53 3.19 -4.22 -12.63
N ASN A 54 2.54 -3.29 -13.33
CA ASN A 54 3.15 -2.65 -14.50
C ASN A 54 4.19 -1.60 -14.12
N LYS A 55 4.07 -1.01 -12.92
CA LYS A 55 4.97 0.05 -12.43
C LYS A 55 5.83 -0.39 -11.24
N HIS A 56 5.64 -1.61 -10.74
CA HIS A 56 6.25 -2.10 -9.51
C HIS A 56 6.01 -1.14 -8.34
N ARG A 57 4.75 -0.75 -8.14
CA ARG A 57 4.35 0.18 -7.07
C ARG A 57 3.32 -0.44 -6.16
N LEU A 58 3.45 -0.15 -4.87
CA LEU A 58 2.44 -0.46 -3.87
C LEU A 58 1.84 0.85 -3.37
N TYR A 59 0.52 0.98 -3.55
CA TYR A 59 -0.26 2.09 -3.04
C TYR A 59 -0.83 1.71 -1.68
N ALA A 60 -0.93 2.68 -0.77
CA ALA A 60 -1.56 2.49 0.53
C ALA A 60 -2.35 3.73 0.92
N VAL A 61 -3.41 3.56 1.70
CA VAL A 61 -4.08 4.66 2.41
C VAL A 61 -4.02 4.43 3.91
N SER A 62 -3.70 5.50 4.63
CA SER A 62 -3.69 5.52 6.09
C SER A 62 -4.70 6.52 6.63
N GLY A 63 -5.38 6.14 7.70
CA GLY A 63 -6.26 7.01 8.45
C GLY A 63 -5.55 8.08 9.28
N LYS A 64 -6.33 9.06 9.71
CA LYS A 64 -5.92 10.01 10.74
C LYS A 64 -5.85 9.34 12.12
N ASN A 65 -4.95 9.82 12.96
CA ASN A 65 -4.93 9.54 14.40
C ASN A 65 -4.57 10.83 15.17
N GLU A 66 -4.25 10.72 16.46
CA GLU A 66 -3.92 11.90 17.28
C GLU A 66 -2.72 12.72 16.77
N LYS A 67 -1.81 12.10 16.00
CA LYS A 67 -0.54 12.71 15.57
C LYS A 67 -0.48 13.01 14.08
N ASN A 68 -1.20 12.24 13.26
CA ASN A 68 -1.11 12.28 11.81
C ASN A 68 -2.50 12.42 11.17
N ARG A 69 -2.55 13.14 10.05
CA ARG A 69 -3.72 13.18 9.18
C ARG A 69 -3.79 11.95 8.28
N ALA A 70 -4.95 11.71 7.68
CA ALA A 70 -5.10 10.68 6.67
C ALA A 70 -4.30 11.03 5.40
N LEU A 71 -3.63 10.04 4.81
CA LEU A 71 -2.72 10.21 3.67
C LEU A 71 -2.72 8.97 2.79
N GLY A 72 -2.50 9.17 1.50
CA GLY A 72 -2.11 8.16 0.56
C GLY A 72 -0.58 8.07 0.46
N PHE A 73 -0.08 6.87 0.20
CA PHE A 73 1.34 6.57 0.07
C PHE A 73 1.57 5.77 -1.20
N THR A 74 2.72 6.00 -1.85
CA THR A 74 3.20 5.20 -2.96
C THR A 74 4.60 4.73 -2.63
N TYR A 75 4.80 3.41 -2.61
CA TYR A 75 6.10 2.77 -2.39
C TYR A 75 6.56 2.05 -3.65
N SER A 76 7.88 1.99 -3.85
CA SER A 76 8.47 1.07 -4.81
C SER A 76 8.45 -0.35 -4.24
N VAL A 77 8.10 -1.32 -5.07
CA VAL A 77 8.30 -2.76 -4.82
C VAL A 77 9.18 -3.38 -5.91
N HIS A 78 9.95 -2.54 -6.62
CA HIS A 78 11.02 -3.01 -7.49
C HIS A 78 12.14 -3.65 -6.63
N PRO A 79 12.77 -4.76 -7.05
CA PRO A 79 13.77 -5.46 -6.23
C PRO A 79 14.91 -4.58 -5.70
N GLU A 80 15.36 -3.60 -6.50
CA GLU A 80 16.47 -2.70 -6.13
C GLU A 80 16.07 -1.56 -5.19
N SER A 81 14.78 -1.26 -5.06
CA SER A 81 14.26 -0.13 -4.28
C SER A 81 13.06 -0.51 -3.42
N PHE A 82 12.98 -1.79 -3.05
CA PHE A 82 11.83 -2.34 -2.33
C PHE A 82 11.59 -1.59 -1.02
N GLY A 83 10.35 -1.14 -0.82
CA GLY A 83 9.93 -0.40 0.36
C GLY A 83 10.31 1.09 0.35
N GLN A 84 10.98 1.59 -0.69
CA GLN A 84 11.30 3.02 -0.78
C GLN A 84 10.03 3.85 -1.00
N LEU A 85 9.81 4.87 -0.16
CA LEU A 85 8.74 5.83 -0.37
C LEU A 85 9.00 6.68 -1.62
N ILE A 86 8.06 6.65 -2.56
CA ILE A 86 8.07 7.48 -3.77
C ILE A 86 7.35 8.79 -3.50
N ALA A 87 6.15 8.73 -2.91
CA ALA A 87 5.32 9.91 -2.69
C ALA A 87 4.30 9.72 -1.56
N THR A 88 3.92 10.84 -0.95
CA THR A 88 2.68 10.97 -0.16
C THR A 88 1.70 11.88 -0.90
N TRP A 89 0.42 11.57 -0.86
CA TRP A 89 -0.61 12.29 -1.62
C TRP A 89 -1.94 12.31 -0.87
N GLU A 90 -2.82 13.21 -1.27
CA GLU A 90 -4.16 13.40 -0.73
C GLU A 90 -5.00 14.23 -1.71
N PRO A 91 -6.34 14.25 -1.60
CA PRO A 91 -7.15 15.15 -2.41
C PRO A 91 -6.99 16.60 -1.92
N ASN A 92 -7.40 17.57 -2.75
CA ASN A 92 -7.23 18.99 -2.46
C ASN A 92 -7.91 19.42 -1.14
N ASP A 93 -9.05 18.81 -0.83
CA ASP A 93 -9.82 19.05 0.39
C ASP A 93 -9.44 18.10 1.54
N LYS A 94 -8.36 17.33 1.36
CA LYS A 94 -7.82 16.31 2.27
C LYS A 94 -8.77 15.13 2.45
N PHE A 95 -8.17 14.03 2.87
CA PHE A 95 -8.93 12.84 3.25
C PHE A 95 -9.69 13.04 4.56
N GLY A 96 -10.93 12.53 4.59
CA GLY A 96 -11.73 12.36 5.79
C GLY A 96 -11.40 11.03 6.46
N GLU A 97 -11.91 9.93 5.89
CA GLU A 97 -11.76 8.55 6.38
C GLU A 97 -11.61 7.55 5.22
N PRO A 98 -10.44 7.54 4.54
CA PRO A 98 -10.15 6.62 3.44
C PRO A 98 -9.96 5.22 4.00
N HIS A 99 -10.65 4.23 3.41
CA HIS A 99 -10.65 2.85 3.91
C HIS A 99 -10.32 1.81 2.84
N ASP A 100 -10.43 2.16 1.56
CA ASP A 100 -10.11 1.25 0.47
C ASP A 100 -9.50 2.00 -0.73
N LEU A 101 -8.75 1.29 -1.57
CA LEU A 101 -8.25 1.82 -2.84
C LEU A 101 -8.13 0.76 -3.94
N THR A 102 -8.26 1.19 -5.18
CA THR A 102 -8.03 0.32 -6.34
C THR A 102 -7.57 1.10 -7.56
N LEU A 103 -6.91 0.43 -8.49
CA LEU A 103 -6.54 0.98 -9.78
C LEU A 103 -7.59 0.71 -10.85
N SER A 104 -7.66 1.62 -11.83
CA SER A 104 -8.30 1.32 -13.10
C SER A 104 -7.58 0.16 -13.81
N VAL A 105 -8.30 -0.55 -14.69
CA VAL A 105 -7.73 -1.67 -15.48
C VAL A 105 -6.47 -1.28 -16.24
N ASN A 106 -6.36 -0.04 -16.72
CA ASN A 106 -5.19 0.46 -17.43
C ASN A 106 -4.09 1.05 -16.51
N GLY A 107 -4.29 1.03 -15.18
CA GLY A 107 -3.35 1.55 -14.19
C GLY A 107 -3.08 3.05 -14.27
N ARG A 108 -3.96 3.83 -14.92
CA ARG A 108 -3.81 5.29 -15.09
C ARG A 108 -4.54 6.09 -14.02
N SER A 109 -5.53 5.50 -13.37
CA SER A 109 -6.31 6.17 -12.34
C SER A 109 -6.33 5.32 -11.09
N LEU A 110 -6.14 5.98 -9.95
CA LEU A 110 -6.29 5.39 -8.63
C LEU A 110 -7.57 5.94 -8.00
N PHE A 111 -8.40 5.06 -7.46
CA PHE A 111 -9.63 5.41 -6.77
C PHE A 111 -9.48 5.09 -5.29
N VAL A 112 -9.93 6.00 -4.44
CA VAL A 112 -9.94 5.83 -2.98
C VAL A 112 -11.37 5.94 -2.48
N GLY A 113 -11.84 4.90 -1.79
CA GLY A 113 -13.15 4.89 -1.14
C GLY A 113 -13.07 5.43 0.28
N GLU A 114 -13.86 6.47 0.56
CA GLU A 114 -13.97 7.06 1.90
C GLU A 114 -15.32 6.72 2.54
N ILE A 115 -15.31 6.18 3.76
CA ILE A 115 -16.54 5.92 4.53
C ILE A 115 -17.08 7.18 5.22
N HIS A 116 -16.28 8.25 5.24
CA HIS A 116 -16.68 9.59 5.61
C HIS A 116 -15.80 10.58 4.83
N PRO A 117 -16.37 11.47 3.99
CA PRO A 117 -17.78 11.86 3.91
C PRO A 117 -18.67 11.01 2.97
N ASN A 118 -18.34 9.73 2.70
CA ASN A 118 -19.03 8.84 1.75
C ASN A 118 -18.84 9.26 0.29
N ARG A 119 -17.60 9.27 -0.18
CA ARG A 119 -17.26 9.60 -1.57
C ARG A 119 -16.14 8.70 -2.09
N ILE A 120 -15.90 8.81 -3.39
CA ILE A 120 -14.74 8.23 -4.05
C ILE A 120 -13.90 9.37 -4.60
N ASP A 121 -12.64 9.43 -4.19
CA ASP A 121 -11.65 10.33 -4.78
C ASP A 121 -10.90 9.63 -5.90
N SER A 122 -10.58 10.35 -6.98
CA SER A 122 -9.82 9.82 -8.12
C SER A 122 -8.53 10.61 -8.33
N PHE A 123 -7.43 9.90 -8.58
CA PHE A 123 -6.11 10.47 -8.80
C PHE A 123 -5.54 9.97 -10.12
N ASP A 124 -4.87 10.84 -10.85
CA ASP A 124 -4.04 10.43 -11.97
C ASP A 124 -2.77 9.77 -11.44
N VAL A 125 -2.49 8.56 -11.92
CA VAL A 125 -1.24 7.86 -11.62
C VAL A 125 -0.17 8.40 -12.54
N LEU A 126 0.79 9.12 -11.96
CA LEU A 126 1.98 9.57 -12.68
C LEU A 126 2.76 8.37 -13.20
N ASN A 127 3.28 8.45 -14.42
CA ASN A 127 4.18 7.43 -14.97
C ASN A 127 5.50 7.41 -14.20
#